data_AF-A0AAQ4Q4A1-F1
#
_entry.id   AF-A0AAQ4Q4A1-F1
#
_cell.length_a   1.000
_cell.length_b   1.000
_cell.length_c   1.000
_cell.angle_alpha   90.00
_cell.angle_beta   90.00
_cell.angle_gamma   90.00
#
_symmetry.space_group_name_H-M   'P 1'
#
loop_
_entity.id
_entity.type
_entity.pdbx_description
1 polymer ?
#
loop_
_entity_poly.entity_id
_entity_poly.type
_entity_poly.pdbx_seq_one_letter_code
_entity_poly.pdbx_strand_id
1 'polypeptide(L)'
;MLTVSPDDVTWEEIPQRGEVPTAREGHTLWWGQSFALVGDQVFMSGGYEAGGVFCNNFHVLNTETLQWQKWEVKGDAPAACSGQTLTAHHDKDIYLFGGKTTNEDGTVTPSNEIHKLSISKMKWKVPLYVGIPPARRHGHSAFILHSHLYVFGGKNEEQEFNDLRVMKLINPSERQPVMREILSEFGLQGVSHSFTPTKIPNVRYELSESAPLEQPRNTAATAQAVLYRDFSAARDEAMRKIQAAFTLLDQEFQNVDRERSDLSQAVVALQREKEGHEACRQQQQQELQEMLDRHRSQNEAWLRARAEENDRERRELCRLREEVLQEQERLKEEQNSIQKRSEHLLSIMQQFKGM
;
A
#
# COMPACT_ATOMS: atom_id res chain seq x y z
N MET A 1 -32.45 2.66 -8.61
CA MET A 1 -31.79 1.35 -8.74
C MET A 1 -32.18 0.78 -10.10
N LEU A 2 -31.31 -0.01 -10.73
CA LEU A 2 -31.58 -0.61 -12.03
C LEU A 2 -32.23 -1.97 -11.80
N THR A 3 -33.52 -2.10 -12.10
CA THR A 3 -34.25 -3.37 -12.01
C THR A 3 -34.05 -4.13 -13.31
N VAL A 4 -33.19 -5.15 -13.27
CA VAL A 4 -33.00 -6.06 -14.40
C VAL A 4 -34.05 -7.16 -14.27
N SER A 5 -35.10 -7.07 -15.07
CA SER A 5 -35.89 -8.25 -15.41
C SER A 5 -35.25 -8.93 -16.64
N PRO A 6 -35.49 -10.23 -16.88
CA PRO A 6 -34.89 -10.95 -18.01
C PRO A 6 -35.12 -10.29 -19.38
N ASP A 7 -36.18 -9.49 -19.50
CA ASP A 7 -36.64 -8.90 -20.76
C ASP A 7 -36.64 -7.36 -20.77
N ASP A 8 -36.43 -6.70 -19.62
CA ASP A 8 -36.47 -5.24 -19.53
C ASP A 8 -35.59 -4.68 -18.41
N VAL A 9 -34.85 -3.61 -18.72
CA VAL A 9 -33.97 -2.89 -17.80
C VAL A 9 -34.58 -1.52 -17.55
N THR A 10 -35.24 -1.35 -16.40
CA THR A 10 -35.86 -0.07 -16.02
C THR A 10 -35.13 0.58 -14.86
N TRP A 11 -35.12 1.91 -14.87
CA TRP A 11 -34.62 2.72 -13.77
C TRP A 11 -35.79 3.13 -12.89
N GLU A 12 -35.74 2.75 -11.62
CA GLU A 12 -36.74 3.17 -10.63
C GLU A 12 -36.10 4.01 -9.53
N GLU A 13 -36.79 5.09 -9.17
CA GLU A 13 -36.46 5.91 -8.01
C GLU A 13 -36.94 5.19 -6.75
N ILE A 14 -36.02 4.94 -5.82
CA ILE A 14 -36.34 4.28 -4.56
C ILE A 14 -36.74 5.34 -3.52
N PRO A 15 -37.88 5.18 -2.84
CA PRO A 15 -38.29 6.11 -1.78
C PRO A 15 -37.28 6.06 -0.63
N GLN A 16 -36.68 7.21 -0.32
CA GLN A 16 -35.74 7.37 0.78
C GLN A 16 -36.47 7.93 2.00
N ARG A 17 -36.27 7.33 3.18
CA ARG A 17 -36.92 7.75 4.43
C ARG A 17 -35.90 7.93 5.54
N GLY A 18 -36.25 8.67 6.60
CA GLY A 18 -35.38 8.90 7.75
C GLY A 18 -34.43 10.09 7.58
N GLU A 19 -33.22 9.97 8.12
CA GLU A 19 -32.20 11.02 8.08
C GLU A 19 -31.40 10.96 6.78
N VAL A 20 -32.09 11.32 5.69
CA VAL A 20 -31.52 11.28 4.35
C VAL A 20 -30.28 12.19 4.27
N PRO A 21 -29.13 11.68 3.79
CA PRO A 21 -27.95 12.49 3.59
C PRO A 21 -28.23 13.69 2.68
N THR A 22 -27.63 14.83 3.02
CA THR A 22 -27.56 16.01 2.16
C THR A 22 -27.06 15.66 0.76
N ALA A 23 -27.59 16.33 -0.26
CA ALA A 23 -27.13 16.18 -1.64
C ALA A 23 -25.63 16.47 -1.70
N ARG A 24 -24.89 15.49 -2.22
CA ARG A 24 -23.43 15.44 -2.15
C ARG A 24 -22.87 14.87 -3.45
N GLU A 25 -21.79 15.45 -3.93
CA GLU A 25 -21.03 14.93 -5.07
C GLU A 25 -19.93 13.97 -4.60
N GLY A 26 -19.47 13.09 -5.49
CA GLY A 26 -18.54 12.03 -5.09
C GLY A 26 -18.40 10.86 -6.07
N HIS A 27 -19.13 10.83 -7.18
CA HIS A 27 -18.91 9.81 -8.23
C HIS A 27 -17.64 10.07 -9.07
N THR A 28 -17.04 11.26 -8.93
CA THR A 28 -15.76 11.62 -9.54
C THR A 28 -14.63 11.42 -8.54
N LEU A 29 -13.56 10.73 -8.99
CA LEU A 29 -12.33 10.33 -8.29
C LEU A 29 -11.63 11.42 -7.45
N TRP A 30 -12.08 12.67 -7.52
CA TRP A 30 -11.50 13.81 -6.83
C TRP A 30 -12.20 14.20 -5.52
N TRP A 31 -13.46 13.80 -5.28
CA TRP A 31 -14.26 14.24 -4.12
C TRP A 31 -15.02 13.09 -3.43
N GLY A 32 -14.54 11.86 -3.63
CA GLY A 32 -15.33 10.64 -3.54
C GLY A 32 -15.99 10.33 -2.20
N GLN A 33 -17.27 9.92 -2.28
CA GLN A 33 -17.97 9.20 -1.22
C GLN A 33 -17.54 7.75 -1.23
N SER A 34 -17.38 7.16 -0.05
CA SER A 34 -17.04 5.74 0.07
C SER A 34 -18.20 4.96 0.64
N PHE A 35 -18.49 3.82 0.02
CA PHE A 35 -19.56 2.92 0.42
C PHE A 35 -19.00 1.56 0.82
N ALA A 36 -19.57 0.96 1.85
CA ALA A 36 -19.30 -0.43 2.22
C ALA A 36 -20.62 -1.12 2.54
N LEU A 37 -20.83 -2.30 1.94
CA LEU A 37 -21.97 -3.15 2.24
C LEU A 37 -21.57 -4.15 3.33
N VAL A 38 -22.34 -4.21 4.41
CA VAL A 38 -22.17 -5.21 5.47
C VAL A 38 -23.54 -5.79 5.84
N GLY A 39 -23.74 -7.08 5.56
CA GLY A 39 -25.07 -7.68 5.59
C GLY A 39 -26.06 -6.87 4.73
N ASP A 40 -27.19 -6.49 5.32
CA ASP A 40 -28.26 -5.70 4.69
C ASP A 40 -28.17 -4.20 5.00
N GLN A 41 -26.97 -3.72 5.31
CA GLN A 41 -26.72 -2.32 5.65
C GLN A 41 -25.62 -1.75 4.76
N VAL A 42 -25.94 -0.63 4.10
CA VAL A 42 -24.97 0.15 3.32
C VAL A 42 -24.46 1.28 4.19
N PHE A 43 -23.16 1.26 4.46
CA PHE A 43 -22.46 2.30 5.19
C PHE A 43 -21.86 3.30 4.21
N MET A 44 -22.06 4.57 4.50
CA MET A 44 -21.55 5.69 3.71
C MET A 44 -20.72 6.62 4.58
N SER A 45 -19.55 7.01 4.07
CA SER A 45 -18.64 7.97 4.68
C SER A 45 -18.09 8.94 3.65
N GLY A 46 -17.82 10.18 4.09
CA GLY A 46 -17.20 11.19 3.24
C GLY A 46 -18.20 11.91 2.31
N GLY A 47 -17.62 12.54 1.29
CA GLY A 47 -18.32 13.36 0.31
C GLY A 47 -18.09 14.85 0.52
N TYR A 48 -18.50 15.61 -0.49
CA TYR A 48 -18.42 17.07 -0.51
C TYR A 48 -19.84 17.63 -0.60
N GLU A 49 -20.23 18.41 0.41
CA GLU A 49 -21.52 19.10 0.42
C GLU A 49 -21.50 20.31 -0.52
N ALA A 50 -22.67 20.69 -1.04
CA ALA A 50 -22.84 21.85 -1.92
C ALA A 50 -22.37 23.19 -1.31
N GLY A 51 -22.13 23.24 0.01
CA GLY A 51 -21.57 24.39 0.73
C GLY A 51 -20.05 24.41 0.84
N GLY A 52 -19.33 23.46 0.24
CA GLY A 52 -17.87 23.43 0.23
C GLY A 52 -17.22 22.73 1.44
N VAL A 53 -18.00 21.99 2.22
CA VAL A 53 -17.55 21.35 3.47
C VAL A 53 -17.41 19.85 3.26
N PHE A 54 -16.28 19.30 3.72
CA PHE A 54 -16.07 17.85 3.73
C PHE A 54 -16.94 17.19 4.82
N CYS A 55 -17.70 16.17 4.42
CA CYS A 55 -18.57 15.46 5.34
C CYS A 55 -17.79 14.39 6.13
N ASN A 56 -17.72 14.54 7.46
CA ASN A 56 -17.23 13.49 8.36
C ASN A 56 -18.32 12.62 8.97
N ASN A 57 -19.57 12.82 8.55
CA ASN A 57 -20.70 12.11 9.12
C ASN A 57 -20.84 10.71 8.50
N PHE A 58 -21.04 9.71 9.35
CA PHE A 58 -21.33 8.35 8.94
C PHE A 58 -22.85 8.18 8.79
N HIS A 59 -23.30 7.65 7.65
CA HIS A 59 -24.71 7.37 7.41
C HIS A 59 -24.88 5.91 7.04
N VAL A 60 -25.97 5.31 7.50
CA VAL A 60 -26.28 3.90 7.27
C VAL A 60 -27.65 3.81 6.64
N LEU A 61 -27.72 3.14 5.49
CA LEU A 61 -28.96 2.80 4.82
C LEU A 61 -29.27 1.34 5.10
N ASN A 62 -30.42 1.08 5.70
CA ASN A 62 -30.97 -0.27 5.77
C ASN A 62 -31.62 -0.61 4.43
N THR A 63 -31.17 -1.69 3.77
CA THR A 63 -31.64 -2.04 2.41
C THR A 63 -33.03 -2.67 2.39
N GLU A 64 -33.52 -3.21 3.50
CA GLU A 64 -34.88 -3.78 3.61
C GLU A 64 -35.95 -2.69 3.81
N THR A 65 -35.67 -1.74 4.70
CA THR A 65 -36.62 -0.67 5.07
C THR A 65 -36.42 0.61 4.27
N LEU A 66 -35.28 0.72 3.57
CA LEU A 66 -34.86 1.89 2.80
C LEU A 66 -34.81 3.17 3.65
N GLN A 67 -34.47 3.01 4.93
CA GLN A 67 -34.34 4.10 5.90
C GLN A 67 -32.87 4.44 6.12
N TRP A 68 -32.57 5.73 6.01
CA TRP A 68 -31.30 6.31 6.38
C TRP A 68 -31.27 6.68 7.86
N GLN A 69 -30.14 6.42 8.50
CA GLN A 69 -29.86 6.80 9.87
C GLN A 69 -28.48 7.44 9.93
N LYS A 70 -28.36 8.60 10.58
CA LYS A 70 -27.07 9.19 10.91
C LYS A 70 -26.53 8.52 12.17
N TRP A 71 -25.28 8.09 12.12
CA TRP A 71 -24.61 7.46 13.25
C TRP A 71 -23.48 8.33 13.77
N GLU A 72 -23.46 8.55 15.08
CA GLU A 72 -22.32 9.13 15.78
C GLU A 72 -21.30 8.05 16.11
N VAL A 73 -20.20 8.06 15.38
CA VAL A 73 -19.11 7.10 15.57
C VAL A 73 -18.09 7.68 16.55
N LYS A 74 -17.76 6.93 17.59
CA LYS A 74 -16.83 7.35 18.66
C LYS A 74 -15.40 6.90 18.37
N GLY A 75 -14.42 7.44 19.09
CA GLY A 75 -13.01 7.01 19.01
C GLY A 75 -12.14 7.91 18.13
N ASP A 76 -10.99 7.39 17.70
CA ASP A 76 -10.03 8.11 16.84
C ASP A 76 -10.59 8.15 15.42
N ALA A 77 -11.52 9.07 15.18
CA ALA A 77 -12.11 9.26 13.87
C ALA A 77 -11.06 9.77 12.89
N PRO A 78 -11.05 9.27 11.64
CA PRO A 78 -10.21 9.82 10.60
C PRO A 78 -10.53 11.31 10.37
N ALA A 79 -9.52 12.08 9.97
CA ALA A 79 -9.72 13.45 9.52
C ALA A 79 -10.68 13.49 8.32
N ALA A 80 -11.28 14.66 8.08
CA ALA A 80 -12.15 14.88 6.93
C ALA A 80 -11.36 14.73 5.63
N CYS A 81 -11.60 13.62 4.94
CA CYS A 81 -10.79 13.17 3.81
C CYS A 81 -11.70 12.80 2.62
N SER A 82 -11.17 12.99 1.42
CA SER A 82 -11.83 12.57 0.17
C SER A 82 -11.00 11.53 -0.59
N GLY A 83 -11.65 10.77 -1.47
CA GLY A 83 -10.98 9.76 -2.28
C GLY A 83 -10.40 8.59 -1.48
N GLN A 84 -11.01 8.32 -0.33
CA GLN A 84 -10.74 7.14 0.51
C GLN A 84 -11.40 5.90 -0.09
N THR A 85 -11.00 4.74 0.40
CA THR A 85 -11.74 3.49 0.17
C THR A 85 -12.32 2.99 1.49
N LEU A 86 -13.57 2.54 1.46
CA LEU A 86 -14.26 1.93 2.59
C LEU A 86 -14.51 0.47 2.23
N THR A 87 -13.88 -0.45 2.97
CA THR A 87 -13.89 -1.87 2.65
C THR A 87 -14.43 -2.68 3.81
N ALA A 88 -15.51 -3.41 3.58
CA ALA A 88 -16.08 -4.32 4.56
C ALA A 88 -15.15 -5.51 4.83
N HIS A 89 -14.99 -5.87 6.10
CA HIS A 89 -14.31 -7.10 6.53
C HIS A 89 -15.27 -7.95 7.35
N HIS A 90 -15.93 -8.89 6.68
CA HIS A 90 -17.02 -9.68 7.25
C HIS A 90 -18.13 -8.79 7.84
N ASP A 91 -18.99 -9.37 8.68
CA ASP A 91 -20.14 -8.67 9.27
C ASP A 91 -19.81 -7.88 10.54
N LYS A 92 -18.53 -7.57 10.77
CA LYS A 92 -18.05 -7.06 12.07
C LYS A 92 -17.34 -5.74 11.99
N ASP A 93 -16.52 -5.56 10.96
CA ASP A 93 -15.56 -4.49 10.90
C ASP A 93 -15.51 -3.88 9.50
N ILE A 94 -15.28 -2.58 9.42
CA ILE A 94 -15.07 -1.84 8.18
C ILE A 94 -13.70 -1.18 8.25
N TYR A 95 -12.92 -1.28 7.19
CA TYR A 95 -11.61 -0.67 7.08
C TYR A 95 -11.68 0.52 6.13
N LEU A 96 -11.01 1.59 6.53
CA LEU A 96 -10.88 2.82 5.77
C LEU A 96 -9.40 3.06 5.50
N PHE A 97 -9.03 3.26 4.23
CA PHE A 97 -7.63 3.43 3.84
C PHE A 97 -7.42 4.66 2.94
N GLY A 98 -6.34 5.39 3.24
CA GLY A 98 -5.78 6.46 2.41
C GLY A 98 -6.67 7.70 2.28
N GLY A 99 -6.68 8.29 1.09
CA GLY A 99 -7.41 9.51 0.76
C GLY A 99 -6.54 10.75 0.73
N LYS A 100 -7.18 11.92 0.69
CA LYS A 100 -6.53 13.23 0.73
C LYS A 100 -7.29 14.19 1.63
N THR A 101 -6.55 15.01 2.36
CA THR A 101 -7.06 16.11 3.18
C THR A 101 -6.66 17.42 2.51
N THR A 102 -7.60 18.34 2.36
CA THR A 102 -7.29 19.71 1.93
C THR A 102 -7.14 20.56 3.18
N ASN A 103 -5.94 21.12 3.39
CA ASN A 103 -5.67 22.03 4.49
C ASN A 103 -6.28 23.41 4.21
N GLU A 104 -6.42 24.25 5.24
CA GLU A 104 -6.96 25.62 5.11
C GLU A 104 -6.19 26.48 4.10
N ASP A 105 -4.89 26.19 3.93
CA ASP A 105 -4.00 26.83 2.94
C ASP A 105 -4.24 26.35 1.49
N GLY A 106 -5.23 25.48 1.25
CA GLY A 106 -5.54 24.89 -0.05
C GLY A 106 -4.60 23.75 -0.47
N THR A 107 -3.62 23.39 0.37
CA THR A 107 -2.67 22.30 0.09
C THR A 107 -3.36 20.94 0.27
N VAL A 108 -3.18 20.06 -0.72
CA VAL A 108 -3.81 18.73 -0.74
C VAL A 108 -2.82 17.68 -0.26
N THR A 109 -2.99 17.19 0.96
CA THR A 109 -2.10 16.17 1.54
C THR A 109 -2.68 14.77 1.37
N PRO A 110 -2.06 13.89 0.57
CA PRO A 110 -2.48 12.49 0.49
C PRO A 110 -2.09 11.74 1.77
N SER A 111 -2.92 10.79 2.19
CA SER A 111 -2.73 9.98 3.39
C SER A 111 -2.48 8.51 3.05
N ASN A 112 -1.75 7.81 3.92
CA ASN A 112 -1.62 6.34 3.96
C ASN A 112 -2.19 5.75 5.25
N GLU A 113 -2.96 6.53 6.01
CA GLU A 113 -3.53 6.06 7.26
C GLU A 113 -4.57 4.96 7.00
N ILE A 114 -4.64 4.02 7.96
CA ILE A 114 -5.64 2.98 7.99
C ILE A 114 -6.43 3.08 9.30
N HIS A 115 -7.75 3.06 9.18
CA HIS A 115 -8.68 3.11 10.30
C HIS A 115 -9.62 1.92 10.23
N LYS A 116 -9.99 1.41 11.41
CA LYS A 116 -10.92 0.28 11.56
C LYS A 116 -12.13 0.73 12.37
N LEU A 117 -13.30 0.62 11.77
CA LEU A 117 -14.58 0.80 12.42
C LEU A 117 -15.10 -0.55 12.90
N SER A 118 -15.31 -0.68 14.21
CA SER A 118 -16.06 -1.82 14.75
C SER A 118 -17.54 -1.51 14.74
N ILE A 119 -18.31 -2.22 13.90
CA ILE A 119 -19.74 -1.95 13.67
C ILE A 119 -20.53 -2.17 14.95
N SER A 120 -20.26 -3.27 15.67
CA SER A 120 -20.93 -3.59 16.94
C SER A 120 -20.83 -2.51 18.02
N LYS A 121 -19.74 -1.72 18.01
CA LYS A 121 -19.48 -0.68 19.00
C LYS A 121 -19.58 0.73 18.44
N MET A 122 -19.79 0.86 17.12
CA MET A 122 -19.66 2.10 16.36
C MET A 122 -18.47 2.93 16.83
N LYS A 123 -17.30 2.30 16.83
CA LYS A 123 -16.06 2.90 17.34
C LYS A 123 -14.89 2.71 16.37
N TRP A 124 -14.28 3.83 15.99
CA TRP A 124 -13.02 3.88 15.26
C TRP A 124 -11.84 3.46 16.14
N LYS A 125 -10.90 2.75 15.52
CA LYS A 125 -9.66 2.25 16.11
C LYS A 125 -8.58 2.21 15.05
N VAL A 126 -7.33 2.35 15.48
CA VAL A 126 -6.17 2.03 14.65
C VAL A 126 -6.02 0.49 14.59
N PRO A 127 -6.08 -0.14 13.40
CA PRO A 127 -5.88 -1.57 13.27
C PRO A 127 -4.40 -1.94 13.38
N LEU A 128 -4.14 -3.17 13.81
CA LEU A 128 -2.82 -3.78 13.73
C LEU A 128 -2.69 -4.49 12.38
N TYR A 129 -1.51 -4.40 11.78
CA TYR A 129 -1.22 -5.03 10.50
C TYR A 129 0.26 -5.43 10.41
N VAL A 130 0.58 -6.37 9.52
CA VAL A 130 1.95 -6.78 9.16
C VAL A 130 2.25 -6.36 7.73
N GLY A 131 3.46 -5.86 7.53
CA GLY A 131 3.99 -5.46 6.22
C GLY A 131 4.26 -3.96 6.14
N ILE A 132 4.82 -3.54 5.00
CA ILE A 132 5.08 -2.13 4.71
C ILE A 132 3.80 -1.54 4.11
N PRO A 133 3.17 -0.54 4.74
CA PRO A 133 1.96 0.07 4.20
C PRO A 133 2.24 0.72 2.84
N PRO A 134 1.25 0.77 1.92
CA PRO A 134 1.40 1.48 0.67
C PRO A 134 1.79 2.95 0.90
N ALA A 135 2.51 3.54 -0.07
CA ALA A 135 2.77 4.97 -0.05
C ALA A 135 1.45 5.76 -0.04
N ARG A 136 1.48 6.97 0.55
CA ARG A 136 0.33 7.90 0.62
C ARG A 136 -0.32 8.05 -0.74
N ARG A 137 -1.64 7.83 -0.83
CA ARG A 137 -2.37 7.77 -2.11
C ARG A 137 -3.88 7.99 -1.94
N HIS A 138 -4.50 8.55 -2.97
CA HIS A 138 -5.96 8.71 -3.09
C HIS A 138 -6.46 8.19 -4.44
N GLY A 139 -7.77 7.96 -4.56
CA GLY A 139 -8.38 7.46 -5.80
C GLY A 139 -7.90 6.05 -6.18
N HIS A 140 -7.43 5.29 -5.20
CA HIS A 140 -7.04 3.89 -5.36
C HIS A 140 -8.28 3.00 -5.24
N SER A 141 -8.16 1.74 -5.66
CA SER A 141 -9.15 0.70 -5.38
C SER A 141 -8.65 -0.21 -4.27
N ALA A 142 -9.51 -0.57 -3.33
CA ALA A 142 -9.16 -1.50 -2.26
C ALA A 142 -10.22 -2.58 -2.09
N PHE A 143 -9.78 -3.78 -1.73
CA PHE A 143 -10.65 -4.89 -1.39
C PHE A 143 -9.98 -5.77 -0.34
N ILE A 144 -10.78 -6.44 0.49
CA ILE A 144 -10.28 -7.38 1.48
C ILE A 144 -10.63 -8.79 1.03
N LEU A 145 -9.63 -9.66 1.07
CA LEU A 145 -9.80 -11.09 0.85
C LEU A 145 -9.18 -11.84 2.02
N HIS A 146 -10.02 -12.62 2.72
CA HIS A 146 -9.67 -13.27 4.00
C HIS A 146 -9.19 -12.24 5.04
N SER A 147 -7.92 -12.25 5.41
CA SER A 147 -7.30 -11.30 6.35
C SER A 147 -6.29 -10.38 5.68
N HIS A 148 -6.38 -10.18 4.36
CA HIS A 148 -5.47 -9.35 3.60
C HIS A 148 -6.21 -8.20 2.92
N LEU A 149 -5.77 -6.98 3.19
CA LEU A 149 -6.21 -5.79 2.48
C LEU A 149 -5.33 -5.60 1.25
N TYR A 150 -5.95 -5.62 0.07
CA TYR A 150 -5.33 -5.34 -1.21
C TYR A 150 -5.64 -3.92 -1.61
N VAL A 151 -4.62 -3.20 -2.09
CA VAL A 151 -4.72 -1.83 -2.57
C VAL A 151 -4.07 -1.76 -3.94
N PHE A 152 -4.84 -1.32 -4.93
CA PHE A 152 -4.39 -1.19 -6.31
C PHE A 152 -4.40 0.26 -6.77
N GLY A 153 -3.29 0.69 -7.34
CA GLY A 153 -3.14 1.96 -8.03
C GLY A 153 -3.39 3.18 -7.16
N GLY A 154 -4.03 4.20 -7.72
CA GLY A 154 -4.24 5.52 -7.12
C GLY A 154 -3.11 6.49 -7.48
N LYS A 155 -3.10 7.67 -6.87
CA LYS A 155 -2.07 8.69 -7.12
C LYS A 155 -1.74 9.51 -5.88
N ASN A 156 -0.59 10.16 -5.94
CA ASN A 156 -0.20 11.22 -5.00
C ASN A 156 0.39 12.40 -5.78
N GLU A 157 1.03 13.34 -5.07
CA GLU A 157 1.64 14.52 -5.68
C GLU A 157 2.87 14.20 -6.56
N GLU A 158 3.50 13.05 -6.32
CA GLU A 158 4.78 12.66 -6.94
C GLU A 158 4.57 11.72 -8.13
N GLN A 159 3.58 10.83 -8.06
CA GLN A 159 3.42 9.71 -8.98
C GLN A 159 1.97 9.19 -9.06
N GLU A 160 1.61 8.67 -10.24
CA GLU A 160 0.47 7.78 -10.44
C GLU A 160 0.92 6.31 -10.29
N PHE A 161 0.21 5.57 -9.44
CA PHE A 161 0.53 4.21 -9.10
C PHE A 161 -0.24 3.22 -9.98
N ASN A 162 0.44 2.17 -10.40
CA ASN A 162 -0.14 0.97 -11.01
C ASN A 162 0.24 -0.31 -10.21
N ASP A 163 0.72 -0.14 -8.98
CA ASP A 163 1.14 -1.25 -8.13
C ASP A 163 -0.04 -1.88 -7.37
N LEU A 164 0.07 -3.19 -7.13
CA LEU A 164 -0.80 -3.93 -6.22
C LEU A 164 -0.04 -4.16 -4.92
N ARG A 165 -0.53 -3.58 -3.83
CA ARG A 165 0.02 -3.74 -2.49
C ARG A 165 -0.90 -4.60 -1.63
N VAL A 166 -0.31 -5.38 -0.74
CA VAL A 166 -1.05 -6.25 0.18
C VAL A 166 -0.58 -6.00 1.61
N MET A 167 -1.53 -6.00 2.54
CA MET A 167 -1.27 -5.85 3.96
C MET A 167 -2.07 -6.87 4.75
N LYS A 168 -1.39 -7.64 5.62
CA LYS A 168 -2.05 -8.65 6.47
C LYS A 168 -2.64 -7.96 7.70
N LEU A 169 -3.96 -8.00 7.82
CA LEU A 169 -4.70 -7.44 8.94
C LEU A 169 -4.63 -8.42 10.12
N ILE A 170 -4.22 -7.93 11.29
CA ILE A 170 -4.15 -8.75 12.50
C ILE A 170 -5.39 -8.49 13.35
N ASN A 171 -6.15 -9.54 13.63
CA ASN A 171 -7.22 -9.45 14.61
C ASN A 171 -6.59 -9.40 16.02
N PRO A 172 -7.03 -8.51 16.94
CA PRO A 172 -6.53 -8.51 18.31
C PRO A 172 -6.58 -9.87 19.03
N SER A 173 -7.47 -10.76 18.63
CA SER A 173 -7.58 -12.15 19.10
C SER A 173 -6.39 -13.03 18.72
N GLU A 174 -5.67 -12.69 17.65
CA GLU A 174 -4.56 -13.47 17.07
C GLU A 174 -3.18 -12.90 17.45
N ARG A 175 -3.13 -11.97 18.40
CA ARG A 175 -1.89 -11.27 18.83
C ARG A 175 -0.77 -12.19 19.30
N GLN A 176 -1.10 -13.29 19.97
CA GLN A 176 -0.07 -14.19 20.55
C GLN A 176 0.65 -15.09 19.53
N PRO A 177 -0.03 -15.77 18.59
CA PRO A 177 0.65 -16.57 17.58
C PRO A 177 1.45 -15.73 16.58
N VAL A 178 0.92 -14.58 16.14
CA VAL A 178 1.60 -13.71 15.15
C VAL A 178 2.90 -13.12 15.70
N MET A 179 2.96 -12.79 16.99
CA MET A 179 4.19 -12.28 17.60
C MET A 179 5.27 -13.37 17.72
N ARG A 180 4.88 -14.64 17.91
CA ARG A 180 5.82 -15.79 17.85
C ARG A 180 6.32 -16.06 16.43
N GLU A 181 5.44 -15.96 15.44
CA GLU A 181 5.77 -16.20 14.03
C GLU A 181 6.73 -15.10 13.51
N ILE A 182 6.47 -13.83 13.82
CA ILE A 182 7.36 -12.71 13.52
C ILE A 182 8.73 -12.90 14.19
N LEU A 183 8.78 -13.25 15.48
CA LEU A 183 10.05 -13.53 16.17
C LEU A 183 10.82 -14.72 15.56
N SER A 184 10.11 -15.70 14.99
CA SER A 184 10.71 -16.82 14.27
C SER A 184 11.21 -16.45 12.87
N GLU A 185 10.50 -15.58 12.13
CA GLU A 185 10.96 -15.06 10.83
C GLU A 185 12.18 -14.14 10.97
N PHE A 186 12.31 -13.44 12.10
CA PHE A 186 13.51 -12.67 12.46
C PHE A 186 14.67 -13.52 13.03
N GLY A 187 14.57 -14.86 12.96
CA GLY A 187 15.70 -15.77 13.21
C GLY A 187 16.12 -15.93 14.67
N LEU A 188 15.28 -15.55 15.64
CA LEU A 188 15.55 -15.78 17.05
C LEU A 188 14.92 -17.12 17.49
N GLN A 189 15.75 -18.16 17.36
CA GLN A 189 15.61 -19.59 17.72
C GLN A 189 15.08 -20.56 16.66
N GLY A 190 15.96 -21.51 16.32
CA GLY A 190 15.56 -22.91 16.10
C GLY A 190 15.74 -23.44 14.68
N VAL A 191 16.96 -23.81 14.33
CA VAL A 191 17.32 -24.54 13.10
C VAL A 191 16.51 -25.84 12.96
N SER A 192 15.82 -26.03 11.83
CA SER A 192 15.68 -27.37 11.22
C SER A 192 15.31 -27.30 9.74
N HIS A 193 16.00 -28.15 8.99
CA HIS A 193 16.06 -28.27 7.54
C HIS A 193 14.89 -29.07 6.96
N SER A 194 14.30 -28.63 5.85
CA SER A 194 14.18 -29.44 4.62
C SER A 194 13.45 -28.66 3.53
N PHE A 195 14.12 -28.47 2.40
CA PHE A 195 13.58 -27.91 1.17
C PHE A 195 13.24 -29.10 0.27
N THR A 196 11.97 -29.27 -0.14
CA THR A 196 11.59 -30.28 -1.14
C THR A 196 11.39 -29.63 -2.51
N PRO A 197 12.12 -30.04 -3.56
CA PRO A 197 11.92 -29.52 -4.92
C PRO A 197 10.63 -30.05 -5.57
N THR A 198 9.89 -29.17 -6.24
CA THR A 198 8.67 -29.49 -6.99
C THR A 198 9.00 -30.25 -8.29
N LYS A 199 8.35 -31.40 -8.53
CA LYS A 199 8.46 -32.19 -9.76
C LYS A 199 7.63 -31.57 -10.89
N ILE A 200 8.25 -31.42 -12.07
CA ILE A 200 7.62 -31.00 -13.33
C ILE A 200 7.17 -32.26 -14.10
N PRO A 201 5.92 -32.37 -14.58
CA PRO A 201 5.50 -33.48 -15.43
C PRO A 201 6.12 -33.40 -16.83
N ASN A 202 6.72 -34.50 -17.28
CA ASN A 202 7.18 -34.70 -18.66
C ASN A 202 5.97 -34.88 -19.59
N VAL A 203 5.71 -33.90 -20.47
CA VAL A 203 4.79 -34.06 -21.60
C VAL A 203 5.62 -34.15 -22.87
N ARG A 204 5.54 -35.32 -23.51
CA ARG A 204 6.19 -35.63 -24.80
C ARG A 204 5.19 -35.26 -25.90
N TYR A 205 5.58 -34.37 -26.81
CA TYR A 205 4.82 -34.11 -28.03
C TYR A 205 5.15 -35.19 -29.07
N GLU A 206 4.15 -35.96 -29.51
CA GLU A 206 4.24 -36.78 -30.71
C GLU A 206 3.52 -36.06 -31.86
N LEU A 207 4.29 -35.70 -32.88
CA LEU A 207 3.79 -35.18 -34.15
C LEU A 207 3.30 -36.37 -34.98
N SER A 208 1.99 -36.48 -35.18
CA SER A 208 1.42 -37.47 -36.11
C SER A 208 1.46 -36.94 -37.54
N GLU A 209 2.29 -37.57 -38.37
CA GLU A 209 2.33 -37.37 -39.83
C GLU A 209 1.04 -37.84 -40.52
N SER A 210 0.67 -37.10 -41.55
CA SER A 210 -0.47 -37.32 -42.45
C SER A 210 -0.39 -38.62 -43.26
N ALA A 211 -1.50 -39.37 -43.33
CA ALA A 211 -1.67 -40.53 -44.20
C ALA A 211 -2.10 -40.12 -45.63
N PRO A 212 -1.73 -40.88 -46.69
CA PRO A 212 -2.18 -40.61 -48.05
C PRO A 212 -3.57 -41.21 -48.35
N LEU A 213 -4.31 -40.52 -49.21
CA LEU A 213 -5.61 -40.90 -49.79
C LEU A 213 -5.46 -41.98 -50.88
N GLU A 214 -6.22 -43.07 -50.77
CA GLU A 214 -6.51 -43.99 -51.88
C GLU A 214 -7.79 -43.58 -52.64
N GLN A 215 -7.77 -43.85 -53.94
CA GLN A 215 -8.80 -43.54 -54.94
C GLN A 215 -10.07 -44.40 -54.81
N PRO A 216 -11.24 -43.94 -55.27
CA PRO A 216 -12.35 -44.81 -55.60
C PRO A 216 -12.45 -45.11 -57.11
N ARG A 217 -12.82 -46.37 -57.39
CA ARG A 217 -13.12 -46.93 -58.71
C ARG A 217 -14.41 -46.38 -59.33
N ASN A 218 -14.39 -46.34 -60.65
CA ASN A 218 -15.45 -45.98 -61.58
C ASN A 218 -16.77 -46.75 -61.41
N THR A 219 -17.88 -46.04 -61.63
CA THR A 219 -19.09 -46.59 -62.28
C THR A 219 -19.47 -45.71 -63.45
N ALA A 220 -19.66 -46.34 -64.61
CA ALA A 220 -20.00 -45.72 -65.87
C ALA A 220 -21.47 -45.27 -65.91
N ALA A 221 -21.71 -44.10 -66.48
CA ALA A 221 -23.00 -43.75 -67.09
C ALA A 221 -22.73 -43.09 -68.44
N THR A 222 -23.28 -43.72 -69.48
CA THR A 222 -23.19 -43.35 -70.89
C THR A 222 -24.07 -42.14 -71.18
N ALA A 223 -23.51 -41.09 -71.75
CA ALA A 223 -24.26 -40.12 -72.55
C ALA A 223 -23.36 -39.62 -73.68
N GLN A 224 -23.75 -39.98 -74.91
CA GLN A 224 -23.12 -39.49 -76.13
C GLN A 224 -23.55 -38.06 -76.44
N ALA A 225 -22.67 -37.41 -77.20
CA ALA A 225 -22.92 -36.36 -78.19
C ALA A 225 -22.69 -34.89 -77.76
N VAL A 226 -21.54 -34.40 -78.27
CA VAL A 226 -21.36 -33.13 -78.99
C VAL A 226 -21.44 -31.85 -78.15
N LEU A 227 -20.26 -31.27 -77.90
CA LEU A 227 -19.88 -29.91 -78.31
C LEU A 227 -18.47 -29.67 -77.79
N TYR A 228 -17.52 -29.40 -78.69
CA TYR A 228 -16.21 -28.85 -78.33
C TYR A 228 -16.47 -27.42 -77.80
N ARG A 229 -16.81 -27.30 -76.51
CA ARG A 229 -16.87 -26.02 -75.82
C ARG A 229 -15.47 -25.72 -75.31
N ASP A 230 -14.98 -24.55 -75.69
CA ASP A 230 -13.64 -24.08 -75.39
C ASP A 230 -13.48 -23.85 -73.88
N PHE A 231 -12.95 -24.85 -73.16
CA PHE A 231 -12.67 -24.78 -71.72
C PHE A 231 -11.46 -23.89 -71.38
N SER A 232 -10.76 -23.37 -72.39
CA SER A 232 -9.65 -22.43 -72.24
C SER A 232 -10.07 -21.20 -71.43
N ALA A 233 -11.22 -20.60 -71.74
CA ALA A 233 -11.71 -19.40 -71.05
C ALA A 233 -11.98 -19.64 -69.55
N ALA A 234 -12.57 -20.78 -69.18
CA ALA A 234 -12.84 -21.12 -67.77
C ALA A 234 -11.55 -21.45 -67.00
N ARG A 235 -10.59 -22.12 -67.65
CA ARG A 235 -9.27 -22.40 -67.09
C ARG A 235 -8.46 -21.12 -66.90
N ASP A 236 -8.47 -20.23 -67.89
CA ASP A 236 -7.71 -18.98 -67.86
C ASP A 236 -8.33 -18.02 -66.81
N GLU A 237 -9.65 -18.04 -66.65
CA GLU A 237 -10.36 -17.37 -65.54
C GLU A 237 -9.94 -17.93 -64.18
N ALA A 238 -9.89 -19.25 -64.02
CA ALA A 238 -9.46 -19.89 -62.78
C ALA A 238 -7.99 -19.56 -62.45
N MET A 239 -7.10 -19.63 -63.44
CA MET A 239 -5.68 -19.28 -63.27
C MET A 239 -5.48 -17.81 -62.91
N ARG A 240 -6.26 -16.90 -63.49
CA ARG A 240 -6.21 -15.48 -63.14
C ARG A 240 -6.66 -15.23 -61.70
N LYS A 241 -7.71 -15.92 -61.25
CA LYS A 241 -8.19 -15.85 -59.85
C LYS A 241 -7.16 -16.39 -58.87
N ILE A 242 -6.48 -17.48 -59.23
CA ILE A 242 -5.39 -18.06 -58.42
C ILE A 242 -4.21 -17.08 -58.33
N GLN A 243 -3.78 -16.50 -59.46
CA GLN A 243 -2.72 -15.49 -59.49
C GLN A 243 -3.09 -14.25 -58.66
N ALA A 244 -4.34 -13.77 -58.78
CA ALA A 244 -4.83 -12.66 -57.96
C ALA A 244 -4.82 -12.99 -56.46
N ALA A 245 -5.22 -14.21 -56.08
CA ALA A 245 -5.17 -14.66 -54.69
C ALA A 245 -3.72 -14.72 -54.16
N PHE A 246 -2.77 -15.22 -54.94
CA PHE A 246 -1.36 -15.23 -54.56
C PHE A 246 -0.78 -13.81 -54.44
N THR A 247 -1.14 -12.88 -55.34
CA THR A 247 -0.69 -11.48 -55.23
C THR A 247 -1.21 -10.78 -53.98
N LEU A 248 -2.46 -11.08 -53.58
CA LEU A 248 -3.02 -10.56 -52.33
C LEU A 248 -2.30 -11.16 -51.13
N LEU A 249 -2.02 -12.47 -51.15
CA LEU A 249 -1.28 -13.15 -50.09
C LEU A 249 0.13 -12.56 -49.93
N ASP A 250 0.84 -12.33 -51.04
CA ASP A 250 2.18 -11.72 -51.04
C ASP A 250 2.14 -10.30 -50.48
N GLN A 251 1.08 -9.52 -50.79
CA GLN A 251 0.89 -8.19 -50.25
C GLN A 251 0.66 -8.22 -48.72
N GLU A 252 -0.14 -9.16 -48.23
CA GLU A 252 -0.37 -9.34 -46.80
C GLU A 252 0.90 -9.79 -46.07
N PHE A 253 1.69 -10.70 -46.66
CA PHE A 253 3.00 -11.07 -46.08
C PHE A 253 3.94 -9.89 -45.96
N GLN A 254 4.02 -9.03 -46.99
CA GLN A 254 4.82 -7.81 -46.92
C GLN A 254 4.30 -6.82 -45.87
N ASN A 255 2.99 -6.73 -45.65
CA ASN A 255 2.43 -5.91 -44.57
C ASN A 255 2.87 -6.43 -43.20
N VAL A 256 2.74 -7.74 -42.98
CA VAL A 256 3.17 -8.39 -41.73
C VAL A 256 4.67 -8.21 -41.48
N ASP A 257 5.51 -8.32 -42.51
CA ASP A 257 6.95 -8.10 -42.37
C ASP A 257 7.29 -6.64 -42.00
N ARG A 258 6.54 -5.67 -42.52
CA ARG A 258 6.71 -4.25 -42.12
C ARG A 258 6.29 -4.05 -40.68
N GLU A 259 5.13 -4.53 -40.27
CA GLU A 259 4.67 -4.43 -38.87
C GLU A 259 5.63 -5.13 -37.91
N ARG A 260 6.17 -6.28 -38.30
CA ARG A 260 7.19 -7.01 -37.52
C ARG A 260 8.48 -6.19 -37.36
N SER A 261 8.92 -5.53 -38.43
CA SER A 261 10.07 -4.62 -38.39
C SER A 261 9.82 -3.43 -37.45
N ASP A 262 8.65 -2.80 -37.56
CA ASP A 262 8.28 -1.65 -36.73
C ASP A 262 8.18 -2.04 -35.25
N LEU A 263 7.57 -3.19 -34.97
CA LEU A 263 7.52 -3.75 -33.61
C LEU A 263 8.92 -4.05 -33.08
N SER A 264 9.82 -4.61 -33.90
CA SER A 264 11.20 -4.85 -33.49
C SER A 264 11.94 -3.56 -33.15
N GLN A 265 11.70 -2.46 -33.87
CA GLN A 265 12.29 -1.16 -33.56
C GLN A 265 11.71 -0.57 -32.27
N ALA A 266 10.38 -0.68 -32.08
CA ALA A 266 9.71 -0.23 -30.87
C ALA A 266 10.22 -0.99 -29.62
N VAL A 267 10.46 -2.29 -29.72
CA VAL A 267 11.03 -3.10 -28.63
C VAL A 267 12.42 -2.59 -28.23
N VAL A 268 13.29 -2.27 -29.21
CA VAL A 268 14.63 -1.74 -28.93
C VAL A 268 14.55 -0.35 -28.30
N ALA A 269 13.63 0.50 -28.76
CA ALA A 269 13.42 1.83 -28.16
C ALA A 269 12.96 1.71 -26.70
N LEU A 270 11.96 0.87 -26.43
CA LEU A 270 11.43 0.64 -25.08
C LEU A 270 12.49 0.03 -24.14
N GLN A 271 13.37 -0.84 -24.67
CA GLN A 271 14.48 -1.39 -23.90
C GLN A 271 15.48 -0.29 -23.49
N ARG A 272 15.80 0.65 -24.39
CA ARG A 272 16.68 1.79 -24.07
C ARG A 272 16.06 2.72 -23.04
N GLU A 273 14.77 3.01 -23.15
CA GLU A 273 14.05 3.82 -22.16
C GLU A 273 14.05 3.13 -20.80
N LYS A 274 13.78 1.81 -20.76
CA LYS A 274 13.84 1.01 -19.54
C LYS A 274 15.22 1.06 -18.90
N GLU A 275 16.29 0.87 -19.67
CA GLU A 275 17.67 0.96 -19.17
C GLU A 275 17.98 2.36 -18.63
N GLY A 276 17.50 3.42 -19.29
CA GLY A 276 17.62 4.79 -18.81
C GLY A 276 16.91 5.03 -17.46
N HIS A 277 15.69 4.51 -17.31
CA HIS A 277 14.94 4.59 -16.06
C HIS A 277 15.60 3.76 -14.94
N GLU A 278 16.13 2.58 -15.24
CA GLU A 278 16.85 1.76 -14.27
C GLU A 278 18.13 2.44 -13.79
N ALA A 279 18.90 3.05 -14.69
CA ALA A 279 20.10 3.82 -14.35
C ALA A 279 19.77 5.04 -13.47
N CYS A 280 18.74 5.82 -13.84
CA CYS A 280 18.29 6.97 -13.04
C CYS A 280 17.85 6.55 -11.62
N ARG A 281 17.09 5.45 -11.51
CA ARG A 281 16.67 4.90 -10.21
C ARG A 281 17.85 4.43 -9.37
N GLN A 282 18.86 3.80 -9.98
CA GLN A 282 20.08 3.38 -9.28
C GLN A 282 20.86 4.59 -8.76
N GLN A 283 20.99 5.65 -9.56
CA GLN A 283 21.65 6.88 -9.14
C GLN A 283 20.93 7.52 -7.94
N GLN A 284 19.61 7.65 -8.00
CA GLN A 284 18.81 8.19 -6.88
C GLN A 284 18.98 7.36 -5.60
N GLN A 285 19.03 6.03 -5.74
CA GLN A 285 19.23 5.13 -4.61
C GLN A 285 20.64 5.29 -3.99
N GLN A 286 21.66 5.50 -4.82
CA GLN A 286 23.02 5.76 -4.37
C GLN A 286 23.14 7.12 -3.66
N GLU A 287 22.56 8.18 -4.22
CA GLU A 287 22.55 9.51 -3.60
C GLU A 287 21.84 9.51 -2.24
N LEU A 288 20.71 8.80 -2.14
CA LEU A 288 20.00 8.62 -0.87
C LEU A 288 20.85 7.87 0.15
N GLN A 289 21.52 6.79 -0.26
CA GLN A 289 22.39 6.01 0.61
C GLN A 289 23.56 6.86 1.14
N GLU A 290 24.20 7.65 0.27
CA GLU A 290 25.25 8.57 0.68
C GLU A 290 24.76 9.63 1.66
N MET A 291 23.56 10.19 1.44
CA MET A 291 22.96 11.16 2.35
C MET A 291 22.70 10.55 3.74
N LEU A 292 22.15 9.33 3.78
CA LEU A 292 21.91 8.59 5.02
C LEU A 292 23.21 8.28 5.76
N ASP A 293 24.26 7.87 5.06
CA ASP A 293 25.56 7.56 5.66
C ASP A 293 26.27 8.82 6.17
N ARG A 294 26.12 9.96 5.49
CA ARG A 294 26.57 11.27 5.99
C ARG A 294 25.83 11.66 7.27
N HIS A 295 24.50 11.56 7.28
CA HIS A 295 23.70 11.87 8.48
C HIS A 295 24.02 10.94 9.65
N ARG A 296 24.20 9.65 9.39
CA ARG A 296 24.62 8.67 10.41
C ARG A 296 25.97 9.06 11.01
N SER A 297 26.96 9.34 10.16
CA SER A 297 28.31 9.71 10.60
C SER A 297 28.32 11.02 11.41
N GLN A 298 27.54 12.01 10.98
CA GLN A 298 27.36 13.27 11.71
C GLN A 298 26.71 13.06 13.08
N ASN A 299 25.65 12.25 13.14
CA ASN A 299 24.98 11.93 14.40
C ASN A 299 25.89 11.16 15.36
N GLU A 300 26.64 10.18 14.87
CA GLU A 300 27.63 9.45 15.67
C GLU A 300 28.72 10.38 16.21
N ALA A 301 29.27 11.27 15.37
CA ALA A 301 30.27 12.24 15.78
C ALA A 301 29.72 13.21 16.84
N TRP A 302 28.49 13.70 16.66
CA TRP A 302 27.83 14.57 17.62
C TRP A 302 27.60 13.88 18.97
N LEU A 303 27.12 12.63 18.96
CA LEU A 303 26.92 11.84 20.18
C LEU A 303 28.25 11.60 20.92
N ARG A 304 29.33 11.27 20.19
CA ARG A 304 30.66 11.11 20.79
C ARG A 304 31.16 12.41 21.41
N ALA A 305 31.06 13.53 20.70
CA ALA A 305 31.46 14.84 21.22
C ALA A 305 30.65 15.22 22.48
N ARG A 306 29.34 14.92 22.49
CA ARG A 306 28.48 15.18 23.64
C ARG A 306 28.82 14.30 24.84
N ALA A 307 29.16 13.03 24.61
CA ALA A 307 29.62 12.12 25.65
C ALA A 307 30.96 12.59 26.26
N GLU A 308 31.92 12.99 25.43
CA GLU A 308 33.21 13.53 25.89
C GLU A 308 33.05 14.80 26.73
N GLU A 309 32.12 15.69 26.35
CA GLU A 309 31.80 16.88 27.14
C GLU A 309 31.20 16.50 28.51
N ASN A 310 30.28 15.55 28.54
CA ASN A 310 29.71 15.08 29.81
C ASN A 310 30.77 14.44 30.71
N ASP A 311 31.72 13.70 30.13
CA ASP A 311 32.85 13.11 30.86
C ASP A 311 33.84 14.17 31.37
N ARG A 312 33.97 15.32 30.68
CA ARG A 312 34.73 16.47 31.19
C ARG A 312 34.01 17.11 32.39
N GLU A 313 32.72 17.41 32.25
CA GLU A 313 31.89 17.97 33.32
C GLU A 313 31.90 17.06 34.57
N ARG A 314 31.76 15.74 34.40
CA ARG A 314 31.84 14.77 35.50
C ARG A 314 33.20 14.78 36.20
N ARG A 315 34.29 14.88 35.46
CA ARG A 315 35.64 14.96 36.03
C ARG A 315 35.85 16.24 36.83
N GLU A 316 35.35 17.37 36.35
CA GLU A 316 35.38 18.63 37.08
C GLU A 316 34.54 18.58 38.36
N LEU A 317 33.33 18.02 38.30
CA LEU A 317 32.48 17.81 39.48
C LEU A 317 33.15 16.91 40.52
N CYS A 318 33.82 15.84 40.09
CA CYS A 318 34.60 14.99 40.99
C CYS A 318 35.72 15.77 41.68
N ARG A 319 36.47 16.59 40.94
CA ARG A 319 37.54 17.43 41.51
C ARG A 319 37.00 18.44 42.53
N LEU A 320 35.95 19.18 42.16
CA LEU A 320 35.31 20.14 43.07
C LEU A 320 34.77 19.46 44.33
N ARG A 321 34.23 18.24 44.20
CA ARG A 321 33.77 17.46 45.36
C ARG A 321 34.92 17.09 46.30
N GLU A 322 36.08 16.71 45.76
CA GLU A 322 37.28 16.43 46.56
C GLU A 322 37.78 17.69 47.28
N GLU A 323 37.82 18.84 46.61
CA GLU A 323 38.19 20.13 47.21
C GLU A 323 37.24 20.51 48.36
N VAL A 324 35.92 20.37 48.16
CA VAL A 324 34.92 20.62 49.21
C VAL A 324 35.11 19.68 50.40
N LEU A 325 35.43 18.40 50.17
CA LEU A 325 35.68 17.45 51.25
C LEU A 325 36.94 17.81 52.04
N GLN A 326 38.01 18.24 51.37
CA GLN A 326 39.23 18.71 52.03
C GLN A 326 38.97 19.95 52.89
N GLU A 327 38.22 20.93 52.36
CA GLU A 327 37.84 22.13 53.12
C GLU A 327 36.93 21.80 54.32
N GLN A 328 35.99 20.87 54.17
CA GLN A 328 35.18 20.41 55.31
C GLN A 328 36.04 19.79 56.40
N GLU A 329 37.06 19.01 56.05
CA GLU A 329 37.94 18.41 57.05
C GLU A 329 38.82 19.45 57.73
N ARG A 330 39.37 20.41 56.96
CA ARG A 330 40.12 21.56 57.51
C ARG A 330 39.27 22.36 58.50
N LEU A 331 38.02 22.66 58.15
CA LEU A 331 37.10 23.39 59.03
C LEU A 331 36.77 22.62 60.30
N LYS A 332 36.63 21.28 60.24
CA LYS A 332 36.45 20.45 61.45
C LYS A 332 37.68 20.50 62.35
N GLU A 333 38.89 20.45 61.79
CA GLU A 333 40.13 20.57 62.56
C GLU A 333 40.24 21.93 63.27
N GLU A 334 39.90 23.02 62.55
CA GLU A 334 39.83 24.36 63.13
C GLU A 334 38.78 24.45 64.24
N GLN A 335 37.58 23.89 64.03
CA GLN A 335 36.53 23.84 65.03
C GLN A 335 36.97 23.09 66.29
N ASN A 336 37.63 21.94 66.14
CA ASN A 336 38.20 21.17 67.24
C ASN A 336 39.30 21.95 67.99
N SER A 337 40.13 22.69 67.27
CA SER A 337 41.16 23.56 67.86
C SER A 337 40.55 24.70 68.68
N ILE A 338 39.53 25.38 68.14
CA ILE A 338 38.78 26.43 68.84
C ILE A 338 38.10 25.87 70.09
N GLN A 339 37.47 24.69 69.98
CA GLN A 339 36.81 24.02 71.10
C GLN A 339 37.80 23.76 72.26
N LYS A 340 38.98 23.20 71.96
CA LYS A 340 40.04 22.98 72.96
C LYS A 340 40.50 24.28 73.63
N ARG A 341 40.66 25.36 72.85
CA ARG A 341 41.03 26.69 73.41
C ARG A 341 39.92 27.26 74.30
N SER A 342 38.66 27.09 73.90
CA SER A 342 37.50 27.52 74.69
C SER A 342 37.44 26.77 76.03
N GLU A 343 37.62 25.46 76.01
CA GLU A 343 37.68 24.62 77.21
C GLU A 343 38.84 25.02 78.13
N HIS A 344 40.00 25.32 77.57
CA HIS A 344 41.15 25.79 78.34
C HIS A 344 40.88 27.15 79.01
N LEU A 345 40.29 28.10 78.28
CA LEU A 345 39.90 29.40 78.84
C LEU A 345 38.85 29.25 79.96
N LEU A 346 37.86 28.37 79.76
CA LEU A 346 36.87 28.04 80.80
C LEU A 346 37.53 27.47 82.06
N SER A 347 38.52 26.59 81.91
CA SER A 347 39.31 26.05 83.02
C SER A 347 40.07 27.14 83.77
N ILE A 348 40.72 28.08 83.06
CA ILE A 348 41.41 29.22 83.67
C ILE A 348 40.41 30.10 84.44
N MET A 349 39.27 30.43 83.82
CA MET A 349 38.23 31.24 84.46
C MET A 349 37.67 30.59 85.73
N GLN A 350 37.54 29.26 85.77
CA GLN A 350 37.15 28.53 86.99
C GLN A 350 38.20 28.62 88.09
N GLN A 351 39.49 28.55 87.75
CA GLN A 351 40.57 28.71 88.74
C GLN A 351 40.56 30.11 89.37
N PHE A 352 40.33 31.16 88.58
CA PHE A 352 40.23 32.53 89.09
C PHE A 352 38.94 32.82 89.89
N LYS A 353 37.89 32.02 89.72
CA LYS A 353 36.64 32.15 90.50
C LYS A 353 36.74 31.55 91.91
N GLY A 354 37.79 30.75 92.18
CA GLY A 354 38.03 30.08 93.46
C GLY A 354 39.09 30.75 94.34
N MET A 355 39.77 31.79 93.83
CA MET A 355 40.53 32.75 94.61
C MET A 355 39.63 33.93 94.99
#